data_AF-A0A1A6HST9-F1
#
_entry.id   AF-A0A1A6HST9-F1
#
_cell.length_a   1.000
_cell.length_b   1.000
_cell.length_c   1.000
_cell.angle_alpha   90.00
_cell.angle_beta   90.00
_cell.angle_gamma   90.00
#
_symmetry.space_group_name_H-M   'P 1'
#
loop_
_entity.id
_entity.type
_entity.pdbx_description
1 polymer ?
#
loop_
_entity_poly.entity_id
_entity_poly.type
_entity_poly.pdbx_seq_one_letter_code
_entity_poly.pdbx_strand_id
1 'polypeptide(L)'
;MSHTTEPSVQQLGSPGEDGLGLWESLRDWVFFHGNCYFFSKSQRNWHNSITACREVGAQLVITETDEEQVVYHPSILLPAGFLDRGHILLVLQLLLLILFAGLLVGIVIQVSKIPSSEEMQWEQTKQEKMYRDLSQLKSEVDSLCRLCPWDWTFFNGNCYFFSKSQRDWHNSITACQEMGAQLVIVRSHEEQSFLQQTSKKNGYTWMGLSDLNKEGSWYWLDGSPLSHR
;
A
#
# COMPACT_ATOMS: atom_id res chain seq x y z
N MET A 1 88.20 -2.60 -28.82
CA MET A 1 89.33 -1.65 -28.73
C MET A 1 89.35 -0.91 -30.05
N SER A 2 88.94 0.34 -30.17
CA SER A 2 89.28 1.51 -29.35
C SER A 2 88.13 2.52 -29.30
N HIS A 3 87.96 3.13 -28.14
CA HIS A 3 86.99 4.18 -27.83
C HIS A 3 87.17 5.43 -28.69
N THR A 4 86.07 6.11 -29.02
CA THR A 4 85.89 7.56 -28.86
C THR A 4 84.39 7.86 -28.97
N THR A 5 83.81 8.32 -27.87
CA THR A 5 82.44 8.83 -27.74
C THR A 5 82.33 10.20 -28.40
N GLU A 6 81.23 10.50 -29.08
CA GLU A 6 80.90 11.87 -29.53
C GLU A 6 79.38 12.08 -29.39
N PRO A 7 78.91 13.22 -28.83
CA PRO A 7 77.62 13.31 -28.14
C PRO A 7 76.46 13.82 -29.01
N SER A 8 75.24 13.41 -28.62
CA SER A 8 73.95 14.04 -28.89
C SER A 8 73.98 15.58 -28.86
N VAL A 9 73.25 16.22 -29.79
CA VAL A 9 73.15 17.69 -29.87
C VAL A 9 71.68 18.13 -29.87
N GLN A 10 71.28 18.85 -28.83
CA GLN A 10 70.08 19.68 -28.71
C GLN A 10 70.51 21.01 -28.10
N GLN A 11 70.12 22.16 -28.67
CA GLN A 11 70.61 23.47 -28.24
C GLN A 11 69.53 24.31 -27.55
N LEU A 12 69.92 24.92 -26.42
CA LEU A 12 69.19 25.92 -25.64
C LEU A 12 69.29 27.30 -26.33
N GLY A 13 68.20 28.05 -26.35
CA GLY A 13 68.21 29.47 -26.72
C GLY A 13 66.99 30.19 -26.15
N SER A 14 67.22 31.10 -25.20
CA SER A 14 66.20 32.01 -24.69
C SER A 14 66.17 33.28 -25.54
N PRO A 15 65.02 33.73 -26.05
CA PRO A 15 64.88 35.10 -26.52
C PRO A 15 64.65 36.03 -25.33
N GLY A 16 65.48 37.07 -25.23
CA GLY A 16 65.38 38.13 -24.24
C GLY A 16 64.07 38.91 -24.35
N GLU A 17 63.71 39.53 -23.22
CA GLU A 17 62.75 40.60 -23.15
C GLU A 17 63.10 41.67 -24.20
N ASP A 18 62.12 42.07 -25.03
CA ASP A 18 61.92 43.43 -25.55
C ASP A 18 60.85 43.43 -26.66
N GLY A 19 59.70 44.06 -26.39
CA GLY A 19 58.93 44.80 -27.40
C GLY A 19 58.06 44.03 -28.41
N LEU A 20 56.80 43.82 -28.02
CA LEU A 20 55.57 43.79 -28.85
C LEU A 20 55.69 43.98 -30.37
N GLY A 21 55.23 42.97 -31.13
CA GLY A 21 54.58 43.20 -32.43
C GLY A 21 54.70 42.07 -33.46
N LEU A 22 53.69 41.17 -33.48
CA LEU A 22 53.23 40.36 -34.63
C LEU A 22 54.28 39.38 -35.22
N TRP A 23 54.02 38.10 -35.48
CA TRP A 23 53.05 37.60 -36.45
C TRP A 23 52.66 36.14 -36.18
N GLU A 24 51.40 35.87 -36.48
CA GLU A 24 50.70 34.59 -36.52
C GLU A 24 51.43 33.54 -37.38
N SER A 25 52.24 32.65 -36.78
CA SER A 25 52.72 31.43 -37.46
C SER A 25 53.23 30.33 -36.50
N LEU A 26 52.77 30.30 -35.26
CA LEU A 26 53.20 29.32 -34.25
C LEU A 26 52.17 28.19 -34.05
N ARG A 27 51.53 27.69 -35.11
CA ARG A 27 50.48 26.65 -34.97
C ARG A 27 51.00 25.21 -34.82
N ASP A 28 52.30 24.98 -34.99
CA ASP A 28 52.88 23.63 -34.90
C ASP A 28 54.05 23.53 -33.90
N TRP A 29 54.28 24.58 -33.10
CA TRP A 29 55.28 24.57 -32.03
C TRP A 29 54.65 24.11 -30.71
N VAL A 30 55.27 23.14 -30.05
CA VAL A 30 54.87 22.56 -28.77
C VAL A 30 55.80 23.08 -27.68
N PHE A 31 55.25 23.66 -26.61
CA PHE A 31 56.02 24.10 -25.46
C PHE A 31 56.10 23.00 -24.40
N PHE A 32 57.31 22.61 -24.01
CA PHE A 32 57.53 21.58 -22.99
C PHE A 32 58.80 21.90 -22.18
N HIS A 33 58.69 21.86 -20.84
CA HIS A 33 59.81 22.10 -19.91
C HIS A 33 60.64 23.38 -20.18
N GLY A 34 59.98 24.47 -20.59
CA GLY A 34 60.67 25.74 -20.85
C GLY A 34 61.20 25.92 -22.27
N ASN A 35 61.01 24.94 -23.17
CA ASN A 35 61.49 24.98 -24.55
C ASN A 35 60.35 24.83 -25.57
N CYS A 36 60.54 25.38 -26.77
CA CYS A 36 59.63 25.23 -27.91
C CYS A 36 60.19 24.20 -28.90
N TYR A 37 59.36 23.22 -29.31
CA TYR A 37 59.70 22.17 -30.26
C TYR A 37 58.77 22.21 -31.47
N PHE A 38 59.30 21.95 -32.66
CA PHE A 38 58.49 21.81 -33.87
C PHE A 38 58.88 20.53 -34.61
N PHE A 39 57.86 19.77 -35.02
CA PHE A 39 58.06 18.50 -35.72
C PHE A 39 57.75 18.68 -37.21
N SER A 40 58.79 18.68 -38.04
CA SER A 40 58.64 18.71 -39.50
C SER A 40 58.03 17.39 -40.00
N LYS A 41 56.88 17.47 -40.67
CA LYS A 41 56.24 16.32 -41.34
C LYS A 41 56.91 15.92 -42.66
N SER A 42 57.86 16.72 -43.16
CA SER A 42 58.61 16.41 -44.39
C SER A 42 59.85 15.58 -44.09
N GLN A 43 60.00 14.42 -44.75
CA GLN A 43 61.24 13.64 -44.71
C GLN A 43 62.34 14.36 -45.50
N ARG A 44 63.39 14.78 -44.81
CA ARG A 44 64.59 15.40 -45.38
C ARG A 44 65.82 14.61 -44.93
N ASN A 45 66.86 14.61 -45.77
CA ASN A 45 68.16 14.09 -45.35
C ASN A 45 68.80 15.02 -44.29
N TRP A 46 69.82 14.52 -43.59
CA TRP A 46 70.48 15.21 -42.48
C TRP A 46 70.86 16.67 -42.79
N HIS A 47 71.53 16.89 -43.93
CA HIS A 47 72.00 18.22 -44.32
C HIS A 47 70.84 19.20 -44.58
N ASN A 48 69.79 18.74 -45.26
CA ASN A 48 68.62 19.57 -45.58
C ASN A 48 67.75 19.86 -44.35
N SER A 49 67.75 18.98 -43.35
CA SER A 49 67.05 19.20 -42.08
C SER A 49 67.71 20.31 -41.25
N ILE A 50 69.05 20.34 -41.18
CA ILE A 50 69.79 21.38 -40.47
C ILE A 50 69.52 22.76 -41.08
N THR A 51 69.60 22.86 -42.42
CA THR A 51 69.36 24.12 -43.13
C THR A 51 67.94 24.62 -42.88
N ALA A 52 66.94 23.75 -42.93
CA ALA A 52 65.54 24.12 -42.69
C ALA A 52 65.27 24.59 -41.25
N CYS A 53 65.91 23.99 -40.23
CA CYS A 53 65.80 24.47 -38.85
C CYS A 53 66.43 25.85 -38.68
N ARG A 54 67.58 26.10 -39.32
CA ARG A 54 68.27 27.41 -39.26
C ARG A 54 67.44 28.53 -39.89
N GLU A 55 66.71 28.24 -40.97
CA GLU A 55 65.82 29.22 -41.62
C GLU A 55 64.71 29.74 -40.70
N VAL A 56 64.28 28.94 -39.73
CA VAL A 56 63.25 29.32 -38.74
C VAL A 56 63.84 29.71 -37.38
N GLY A 57 65.15 29.99 -37.33
CA GLY A 57 65.83 30.42 -36.10
C GLY A 57 65.93 29.32 -35.04
N ALA A 58 65.81 28.06 -35.45
CA ALA A 58 65.78 26.90 -34.56
C ALA A 58 67.01 26.01 -34.75
N GLN A 59 67.26 25.16 -33.76
CA GLN A 59 68.31 24.16 -33.81
C GLN A 59 67.74 22.77 -33.99
N LEU A 60 68.41 21.94 -34.81
CA LEU A 60 68.12 20.51 -34.86
C LEU A 60 68.51 19.85 -33.53
N VAL A 61 67.68 18.90 -33.11
CA VAL A 61 67.64 18.32 -31.77
C VAL A 61 67.66 16.79 -31.93
N ILE A 62 68.75 16.13 -31.50
CA ILE A 62 68.94 14.67 -31.56
C ILE A 62 68.70 14.09 -30.16
N THR A 63 67.82 13.09 -30.00
CA THR A 63 67.61 12.38 -28.72
C THR A 63 68.44 11.09 -28.72
N GLU A 64 69.34 10.91 -27.75
CA GLU A 64 70.03 9.65 -27.46
C GLU A 64 69.41 9.05 -26.20
N THR A 65 68.68 7.93 -26.30
CA THR A 65 68.60 6.80 -25.34
C THR A 65 67.31 6.00 -25.54
N ASP A 66 67.45 4.67 -25.48
CA ASP A 66 66.42 3.64 -25.70
C ASP A 66 65.28 3.56 -24.66
N GLU A 67 64.97 4.64 -23.93
CA GLU A 67 63.86 4.68 -22.96
C GLU A 67 63.18 6.07 -22.95
N GLU A 68 62.30 6.33 -23.92
CA GLU A 68 60.98 6.98 -23.69
C GLU A 68 60.18 7.03 -25.00
N GLN A 69 59.20 6.14 -25.06
CA GLN A 69 57.88 6.28 -25.69
C GLN A 69 57.80 7.14 -26.96
N VAL A 70 57.78 6.43 -28.09
CA VAL A 70 57.50 6.99 -29.41
C VAL A 70 56.11 7.62 -29.45
N VAL A 71 56.04 8.92 -29.77
CA VAL A 71 54.80 9.54 -30.29
C VAL A 71 54.65 9.10 -31.75
N TYR A 72 54.22 7.85 -31.94
CA TYR A 72 53.69 7.40 -33.22
C TYR A 72 52.32 8.04 -33.41
N HIS A 73 52.18 8.78 -34.51
CA HIS A 73 50.89 9.13 -35.08
C HIS A 73 50.31 7.84 -35.70
N PRO A 74 49.17 7.28 -35.22
CA PRO A 74 48.49 6.21 -35.92
C PRO A 74 47.32 6.82 -36.68
N SER A 75 47.45 6.95 -38.00
CA SER A 75 46.30 6.72 -38.86
C SER A 75 46.00 5.21 -38.85
N ILE A 76 45.54 4.72 -37.70
CA ILE A 76 44.89 3.44 -37.54
C ILE A 76 43.67 3.78 -36.72
N LEU A 77 42.50 3.55 -37.33
CA LEU A 77 41.22 3.49 -36.67
C LEU A 77 41.41 3.05 -35.21
N LEU A 78 41.01 3.91 -34.25
CA LEU A 78 40.57 3.38 -32.98
C LEU A 78 39.57 2.26 -33.33
N PRO A 79 39.78 0.97 -33.01
CA PRO A 79 38.62 0.20 -32.66
C PRO A 79 38.09 0.95 -31.45
N ALA A 80 36.91 1.57 -31.58
CA ALA A 80 36.09 1.87 -30.42
C ALA A 80 36.27 0.67 -29.49
N GLY A 81 36.88 0.91 -28.32
CA GLY A 81 37.32 -0.15 -27.41
C GLY A 81 36.26 -1.23 -27.43
N PHE A 82 36.63 -2.35 -28.03
CA PHE A 82 35.74 -3.45 -28.34
C PHE A 82 35.40 -4.03 -26.97
N LEU A 83 34.42 -3.43 -26.30
CA LEU A 83 33.53 -4.19 -25.44
C LEU A 83 32.97 -5.19 -26.44
N ASP A 84 33.65 -6.33 -26.55
CA ASP A 84 33.28 -7.39 -27.47
C ASP A 84 31.78 -7.55 -27.32
N ARG A 85 31.07 -7.78 -28.42
CA ARG A 85 29.62 -7.90 -28.38
C ARG A 85 29.20 -8.88 -27.27
N GLY A 86 30.05 -9.86 -26.97
CA GLY A 86 30.00 -10.71 -25.78
C GLY A 86 30.06 -9.98 -24.43
N HIS A 87 31.02 -9.07 -24.18
CA HIS A 87 31.10 -8.26 -22.96
C HIS A 87 29.87 -7.36 -22.75
N ILE A 88 29.31 -6.75 -23.81
CA ILE A 88 28.09 -5.93 -23.69
C ILE A 88 26.91 -6.81 -23.26
N LEU A 89 26.78 -7.98 -23.90
CA LEU A 89 25.74 -8.95 -23.58
C LEU A 89 25.88 -9.50 -22.15
N LEU A 90 27.11 -9.74 -21.68
CA LEU A 90 27.39 -10.16 -20.30
C LEU A 90 27.03 -9.10 -19.28
N VAL A 91 27.38 -7.83 -19.52
CA VAL A 91 27.03 -6.72 -18.63
C VAL A 91 25.52 -6.53 -18.57
N LEU A 92 24.83 -6.55 -19.72
CA LEU A 92 23.36 -6.48 -19.76
C LEU A 92 22.71 -7.66 -19.03
N GLN A 93 23.24 -8.87 -19.20
CA GLN A 93 22.75 -10.06 -18.50
C GLN A 93 22.91 -9.93 -16.99
N LEU A 94 24.07 -9.46 -16.51
CA LEU A 94 24.30 -9.24 -15.08
C LEU A 94 23.37 -8.16 -14.52
N LEU A 95 23.16 -7.06 -15.25
CA LEU A 95 22.22 -6.02 -14.85
C LEU A 95 20.78 -6.54 -14.75
N LEU A 96 20.34 -7.34 -15.72
CA LEU A 96 19.02 -7.98 -15.68
C LEU A 96 18.88 -8.94 -14.51
N LEU A 97 19.93 -9.71 -14.20
CA LEU A 97 19.93 -10.62 -13.04
C LEU A 97 19.87 -9.85 -11.71
N ILE A 98 20.60 -8.74 -11.59
CA ILE A 98 20.58 -7.89 -10.38
C ILE A 98 19.20 -7.25 -10.21
N LEU A 99 18.60 -6.73 -11.28
CA LEU A 99 17.25 -6.16 -11.25
C LEU A 99 16.20 -7.22 -10.87
N PHE A 100 16.31 -8.41 -11.45
CA PHE A 100 15.41 -9.52 -11.11
C PHE A 100 15.59 -9.99 -9.67
N ALA A 101 16.82 -10.13 -9.19
CA ALA A 101 17.11 -10.47 -7.80
C ALA A 101 16.56 -9.40 -6.84
N GLY A 102 16.74 -8.11 -7.16
CA GLY A 102 16.18 -7.01 -6.40
C GLY A 102 14.64 -7.03 -6.36
N LEU A 103 14.00 -7.32 -7.50
CA LEU A 103 12.54 -7.49 -7.58
C LEU A 103 12.07 -8.67 -6.72
N LEU A 104 12.74 -9.83 -6.81
CA LEU A 104 12.41 -11.01 -6.02
C LEU A 104 12.52 -10.73 -4.52
N VAL A 105 13.62 -10.10 -4.08
CA VAL A 105 13.80 -9.72 -2.68
C VAL A 105 12.71 -8.73 -2.25
N GLY A 106 12.37 -7.74 -3.08
CA GLY A 106 11.28 -6.80 -2.83
C GLY A 106 9.93 -7.50 -2.66
N ILE A 107 9.62 -8.48 -3.52
CA ILE A 107 8.40 -9.29 -3.44
C ILE A 107 8.38 -10.12 -2.14
N VAL A 108 9.49 -10.77 -1.80
CA VAL A 108 9.61 -11.57 -0.56
C VAL A 108 9.38 -10.70 0.69
N ILE A 109 9.95 -9.49 0.71
CA ILE A 109 9.74 -8.52 1.81
C ILE A 109 8.27 -8.08 1.89
N GLN A 110 7.60 -7.88 0.75
CA GLN A 110 6.19 -7.51 0.76
C GLN A 110 5.29 -8.65 1.22
N VAL A 111 5.57 -9.89 0.79
CA VAL A 111 4.80 -11.08 1.21
C VAL A 111 5.00 -11.36 2.70
N SER A 112 6.19 -11.13 3.24
CA SER A 112 6.46 -11.30 4.69
C SER A 112 5.83 -10.23 5.58
N LYS A 113 5.44 -9.08 5.03
CA LYS A 113 4.66 -8.05 5.73
C LYS A 113 3.16 -8.30 5.72
N ILE A 114 2.67 -9.19 4.86
CA ILE A 114 1.26 -9.59 4.88
C ILE A 114 1.10 -10.48 6.11
N PRO A 115 0.25 -10.11 7.08
CA PRO A 115 -0.01 -10.95 8.25
C PRO A 115 -0.43 -12.33 7.75
N SER A 116 0.11 -13.37 8.39
CA SER A 116 -0.09 -14.75 7.92
C SER A 116 -1.58 -15.06 7.83
N SER A 117 -1.96 -16.01 6.98
CA SER A 117 -3.35 -16.47 6.89
C SER A 117 -3.91 -16.91 8.25
N GLU A 118 -3.05 -17.40 9.14
CA GLU A 118 -3.40 -17.77 10.51
C GLU A 118 -3.64 -16.53 11.39
N GLU A 119 -2.88 -15.45 11.17
CA GLU A 119 -3.06 -14.19 11.89
C GLU A 119 -4.40 -13.51 11.57
N MET A 120 -4.74 -13.48 10.29
CA MET A 120 -6.01 -12.92 9.85
C MET A 120 -7.22 -13.76 10.32
N GLN A 121 -7.06 -15.08 10.39
CA GLN A 121 -8.10 -15.99 10.86
C GLN A 121 -8.38 -15.84 12.37
N TRP A 122 -7.36 -15.60 13.20
CA TRP A 122 -7.59 -15.44 14.64
C TRP A 122 -8.33 -14.15 14.99
N GLU A 123 -8.11 -13.05 14.25
CA GLU A 123 -8.87 -11.82 14.47
C GLU A 123 -10.34 -11.98 14.05
N GLN A 124 -10.60 -12.67 12.94
CA GLN A 124 -11.96 -12.98 12.50
C GLN A 124 -12.69 -13.87 13.52
N THR A 125 -12.05 -14.95 13.97
CA THR A 125 -12.66 -15.85 14.97
C THR A 125 -12.88 -15.17 16.32
N LYS A 126 -11.97 -14.27 16.73
CA LYS A 126 -12.15 -13.45 17.93
C LYS A 126 -13.35 -12.51 17.80
N GLN A 127 -13.51 -11.84 16.66
CA GLN A 127 -14.66 -10.98 16.39
C GLN A 127 -15.98 -11.76 16.36
N GLU A 128 -16.00 -12.93 15.70
CA GLU A 128 -17.17 -13.81 15.70
C GLU A 128 -17.53 -14.30 17.08
N LYS A 129 -16.53 -14.72 17.88
CA LYS A 129 -16.75 -15.17 19.25
C LYS A 129 -17.31 -14.05 20.11
N MET A 130 -16.72 -12.86 20.04
CA MET A 130 -17.22 -11.68 20.76
C MET A 130 -18.67 -11.34 20.37
N TYR A 131 -19.01 -11.40 19.08
CA TYR A 131 -20.38 -11.16 18.63
C TYR A 131 -21.36 -12.25 19.13
N ARG A 132 -20.94 -13.52 19.13
CA ARG A 132 -21.72 -14.62 19.71
C ARG A 132 -21.97 -14.41 21.19
N ASP A 133 -20.92 -14.12 21.96
CA ASP A 133 -21.00 -13.90 23.40
C ASP A 133 -21.91 -12.69 23.71
N LEU A 134 -21.80 -11.61 22.94
CA LEU A 134 -22.70 -10.44 23.06
C LEU A 134 -24.17 -10.80 22.75
N SER A 135 -24.40 -11.59 21.71
CA SER A 135 -25.76 -12.03 21.34
C SER A 135 -26.38 -12.93 22.42
N GLN A 136 -25.57 -13.82 23.01
CA GLN A 136 -25.99 -14.68 24.10
C GLN A 136 -26.32 -13.85 25.33
N LEU A 137 -25.42 -12.96 25.74
CA LEU A 137 -25.64 -12.06 26.88
C LEU A 137 -26.89 -11.21 26.69
N LYS A 138 -27.11 -10.68 25.47
CA LYS A 138 -28.33 -9.95 25.14
C LYS A 138 -29.58 -10.80 25.33
N SER A 139 -29.57 -12.04 24.85
CA SER A 139 -30.71 -12.94 25.01
C SER A 139 -30.99 -13.30 26.47
N GLU A 140 -29.94 -13.48 27.27
CA GLU A 140 -30.05 -13.73 28.71
C GLU A 140 -30.61 -12.49 29.43
N VAL A 141 -30.13 -11.29 29.11
CA VAL A 141 -30.63 -10.03 29.67
C VAL A 141 -32.09 -9.78 29.25
N ASP A 142 -32.43 -9.97 27.98
CA ASP A 142 -33.80 -9.85 27.49
C ASP A 142 -34.71 -10.88 28.19
N SER A 143 -34.19 -12.05 28.58
CA SER A 143 -34.93 -13.05 29.35
C SER A 143 -35.22 -12.61 30.79
N LEU A 144 -34.31 -11.84 31.41
CA LEU A 144 -34.43 -11.31 32.77
C LEU A 144 -35.30 -10.06 32.84
N CYS A 145 -35.30 -9.24 31.78
CA CYS A 145 -36.06 -7.99 31.68
C CYS A 145 -37.39 -8.15 30.93
N ARG A 146 -38.04 -9.32 31.02
CA ARG A 146 -39.35 -9.52 30.39
C ARG A 146 -40.47 -8.94 31.23
N LEU A 147 -41.27 -8.08 30.60
CA LEU A 147 -42.43 -7.43 31.24
C LEU A 147 -43.56 -8.42 31.57
N CYS A 148 -43.63 -9.55 30.85
CA CYS A 148 -44.65 -10.57 31.02
C CYS A 148 -44.08 -12.00 30.99
N PRO A 149 -44.80 -12.99 31.55
CA PRO A 149 -44.44 -14.41 31.43
C PRO A 149 -44.37 -14.90 29.98
N TRP A 150 -43.78 -16.08 29.77
CA TRP A 150 -43.75 -16.74 28.45
C TRP A 150 -45.16 -16.94 27.90
N ASP A 151 -45.36 -16.64 26.61
CA ASP A 151 -46.64 -16.70 25.88
C ASP A 151 -47.70 -15.68 26.31
N TRP A 152 -47.32 -14.68 27.11
CA TRP A 152 -48.17 -13.54 27.44
C TRP A 152 -47.76 -12.31 26.64
N THR A 153 -48.74 -11.54 26.18
CA THR A 153 -48.52 -10.29 25.45
C THR A 153 -48.55 -9.12 26.43
N PHE A 154 -47.50 -8.31 26.46
CA PHE A 154 -47.51 -7.06 27.21
C PHE A 154 -48.27 -5.97 26.44
N PHE A 155 -49.21 -5.30 27.09
CA PHE A 155 -49.87 -4.10 26.56
C PHE A 155 -50.24 -3.15 27.70
N ASN A 156 -49.78 -1.90 27.60
CA ASN A 156 -50.12 -0.80 28.52
C ASN A 156 -50.01 -1.15 30.02
N GLY A 157 -48.91 -1.80 30.43
CA GLY A 157 -48.66 -2.16 31.83
C GLY A 157 -49.28 -3.49 32.28
N ASN A 158 -50.07 -4.14 31.44
CA ASN A 158 -50.73 -5.42 31.75
C ASN A 158 -50.23 -6.54 30.84
N CYS A 159 -50.37 -7.77 31.31
CA CYS A 159 -50.05 -8.98 30.57
C CYS A 159 -51.33 -9.71 30.16
N TYR A 160 -51.43 -10.10 28.88
CA TYR A 160 -52.62 -10.75 28.32
C TYR A 160 -52.26 -12.12 27.75
N PHE A 161 -53.00 -13.13 28.17
CA PHE A 161 -52.89 -14.48 27.63
C PHE A 161 -54.12 -14.81 26.78
N PHE A 162 -53.88 -15.27 25.55
CA PHE A 162 -54.93 -15.65 24.62
C PHE A 162 -54.99 -17.18 24.54
N SER A 163 -55.94 -17.77 25.28
CA SER A 163 -56.16 -19.22 25.29
C SER A 163 -56.51 -19.75 23.90
N LYS A 164 -55.87 -20.85 23.51
CA LYS A 164 -56.21 -21.62 22.30
C LYS A 164 -57.33 -22.64 22.54
N SER A 165 -57.62 -22.95 23.80
CA SER A 165 -58.68 -23.90 24.17
C SER A 165 -60.04 -23.22 24.13
N GLN A 166 -60.98 -23.85 23.44
CA GLN A 166 -62.39 -23.45 23.45
C GLN A 166 -63.05 -23.99 24.72
N ARG A 167 -63.54 -23.09 25.57
CA ARG A 167 -64.26 -23.39 26.81
C ARG A 167 -65.51 -22.51 26.83
N ASP A 168 -66.52 -22.87 27.61
CA ASP A 168 -67.58 -21.92 27.94
C ASP A 168 -67.08 -20.82 28.89
N TRP A 169 -67.89 -19.78 29.07
CA TRP A 169 -67.51 -18.61 29.85
C TRP A 169 -67.15 -18.94 31.31
N HIS A 170 -67.88 -19.84 31.97
CA HIS A 170 -67.62 -20.23 33.36
C HIS A 170 -66.30 -21.00 33.48
N ASN A 171 -66.08 -21.97 32.60
CA ASN A 171 -64.83 -22.74 32.56
C ASN A 171 -63.63 -21.87 32.17
N SER A 172 -63.84 -20.82 31.39
CA SER A 172 -62.82 -19.82 31.08
C SER A 172 -62.42 -18.98 32.30
N ILE A 173 -63.34 -18.64 33.19
CA ILE A 173 -63.00 -17.96 34.46
C ILE A 173 -62.10 -18.84 35.31
N THR A 174 -62.50 -20.10 35.54
CA THR A 174 -61.70 -21.05 36.34
C THR A 174 -60.31 -21.24 35.74
N ALA A 175 -60.20 -21.41 34.42
CA ALA A 175 -58.91 -21.56 33.75
C ALA A 175 -58.01 -20.32 33.92
N CYS A 176 -58.57 -19.11 33.85
CA CYS A 176 -57.80 -17.90 34.12
C CYS A 176 -57.32 -17.84 35.57
N GLN A 177 -58.18 -18.20 36.54
CA GLN A 177 -57.84 -18.22 37.97
C GLN A 177 -56.74 -19.24 38.29
N GLU A 178 -56.77 -20.42 37.68
CA GLU A 178 -55.72 -21.45 37.80
C GLU A 178 -54.35 -20.95 37.34
N MET A 179 -54.32 -20.00 36.39
CA MET A 179 -53.08 -19.34 35.93
C MET A 179 -52.71 -18.09 36.75
N GLY A 180 -53.42 -17.81 37.85
CA GLY A 180 -53.19 -16.60 38.66
C GLY A 180 -53.65 -15.31 37.98
N ALA A 181 -54.64 -15.40 37.08
CA ALA A 181 -55.19 -14.27 36.33
C ALA A 181 -56.72 -14.27 36.34
N GLN A 182 -57.32 -13.40 35.52
CA GLN A 182 -58.76 -13.28 35.34
C GLN A 182 -59.11 -13.02 33.88
N LEU A 183 -60.36 -13.26 33.49
CA LEU A 183 -60.84 -12.77 32.20
C LEU A 183 -60.73 -11.25 32.15
N VAL A 184 -60.39 -10.75 30.96
CA VAL A 184 -60.07 -9.34 30.75
C VAL A 184 -61.26 -8.43 31.08
N ILE A 185 -60.99 -7.35 31.80
CA ILE A 185 -61.92 -6.25 32.06
C ILE A 185 -61.39 -5.07 31.27
N VAL A 186 -62.15 -4.62 30.27
CA VAL A 186 -61.70 -3.58 29.35
C VAL A 186 -61.96 -2.22 29.95
N ARG A 187 -60.91 -1.44 30.17
CA ARG A 187 -60.98 -0.13 30.85
C ARG A 187 -60.67 1.06 29.94
N SER A 188 -60.16 0.82 28.73
CA SER A 188 -59.85 1.90 27.79
C SER A 188 -60.16 1.54 26.35
N HIS A 189 -60.32 2.57 25.51
CA HIS A 189 -60.55 2.40 24.07
C HIS A 189 -59.32 1.79 23.37
N GLU A 190 -58.13 2.12 23.85
CA GLU A 190 -56.86 1.58 23.35
C GLU A 190 -56.75 0.07 23.66
N GLU A 191 -57.13 -0.33 24.87
CA GLU A 191 -57.20 -1.74 25.27
C GLU A 191 -58.24 -2.50 24.42
N GLN A 192 -59.44 -1.93 24.25
CA GLN A 192 -60.46 -2.50 23.37
C GLN A 192 -59.94 -2.67 21.94
N SER A 193 -59.22 -1.68 21.41
CA SER A 193 -58.64 -1.71 20.06
C SER A 193 -57.55 -2.77 19.91
N PHE A 194 -56.71 -2.95 20.94
CA PHE A 194 -55.68 -3.99 21.00
C PHE A 194 -56.31 -5.40 21.01
N LEU A 195 -57.35 -5.61 21.83
CA LEU A 195 -58.05 -6.89 21.94
C LEU A 195 -58.80 -7.22 20.64
N GLN A 196 -59.44 -6.25 19.99
CA GLN A 196 -60.11 -6.46 18.71
C GLN A 196 -59.14 -6.87 17.60
N GLN A 197 -57.97 -6.23 17.51
CA GLN A 197 -56.95 -6.60 16.53
C GLN A 197 -56.45 -8.03 16.76
N THR A 198 -56.24 -8.40 18.02
CA THR A 198 -55.82 -9.75 18.39
C THR A 198 -56.89 -10.79 18.09
N SER A 199 -58.17 -10.49 18.39
CA SER A 199 -59.29 -11.38 18.10
C SER A 199 -59.50 -11.60 16.60
N LYS A 200 -59.29 -10.59 15.75
CA LYS A 200 -59.33 -10.76 14.28
C LYS A 200 -58.32 -11.81 13.78
N LYS A 201 -57.17 -11.93 14.47
CA LYS A 201 -56.11 -12.87 14.12
C LYS A 201 -56.33 -14.25 14.73
N ASN A 202 -56.80 -14.31 15.98
CA ASN A 202 -56.82 -15.53 16.79
C ASN A 202 -58.23 -16.13 16.97
N GLY A 203 -59.28 -15.46 16.49
CA GLY A 203 -60.68 -15.85 16.66
C GLY A 203 -61.37 -15.18 17.85
N TYR A 204 -62.66 -15.48 18.01
CA TYR A 204 -63.46 -14.97 19.12
C TYR A 204 -62.95 -15.53 20.46
N THR A 205 -62.87 -14.68 21.47
CA THR A 205 -62.34 -15.00 22.80
C THR A 205 -63.26 -14.44 23.88
N TRP A 206 -63.40 -15.18 24.98
CA TRP A 206 -64.19 -14.71 26.12
C TRP A 206 -63.52 -13.54 26.84
N MET A 207 -64.34 -12.67 27.41
CA MET A 207 -63.94 -11.55 28.27
C MET A 207 -64.78 -11.53 29.53
N GLY A 208 -64.38 -10.72 30.52
CA GLY A 208 -65.00 -10.68 31.83
C GLY A 208 -66.35 -9.96 31.89
N LEU A 209 -67.04 -9.78 30.76
CA LEU A 209 -68.34 -9.11 30.69
C LEU A 209 -69.46 -10.14 30.69
N SER A 210 -70.48 -9.95 31.54
CA SER A 210 -71.65 -10.83 31.62
C SER A 210 -72.90 -10.10 32.14
N ASP A 211 -74.07 -10.62 31.84
CA ASP A 211 -75.37 -10.18 32.37
C ASP A 211 -76.10 -11.27 33.18
N LEU A 212 -75.37 -12.30 33.61
CA LEU A 212 -75.89 -13.46 34.36
C LEU A 212 -76.69 -13.08 35.61
N ASN A 213 -76.35 -11.97 36.26
CA ASN A 213 -77.05 -11.49 37.45
C ASN A 213 -78.43 -10.89 37.12
N LYS A 214 -78.54 -10.22 35.97
CA LYS A 214 -79.76 -9.55 35.51
C LYS A 214 -79.67 -9.35 34.00
N GLU A 215 -80.48 -10.10 33.27
CA GLU A 215 -80.60 -10.02 31.81
C GLU A 215 -80.72 -8.57 31.32
N GLY A 216 -79.93 -8.22 30.31
CA GLY A 216 -79.87 -6.88 29.74
C GLY A 216 -79.10 -5.85 30.57
N SER A 217 -78.58 -6.23 31.75
CA SER A 217 -77.69 -5.39 32.57
C SER A 217 -76.29 -6.01 32.61
N TRP A 218 -75.39 -5.51 31.77
CA TRP A 218 -74.03 -6.03 31.63
C TRP A 218 -73.08 -5.47 32.69
N TYR A 219 -72.36 -6.36 33.35
CA TYR A 219 -71.35 -6.04 34.35
C TYR A 219 -70.04 -6.77 34.06
N TRP A 220 -68.94 -6.11 34.39
CA TRP A 220 -67.62 -6.72 34.42
C TRP A 220 -67.43 -7.56 35.67
N LEU A 221 -66.42 -8.44 35.67
CA LEU A 221 -66.07 -9.27 36.84
C LEU A 221 -65.71 -8.46 38.11
N ASP A 222 -65.34 -7.19 37.97
CA ASP A 222 -65.11 -6.29 39.12
C ASP A 222 -66.40 -5.59 39.62
N GLY A 223 -67.55 -5.94 39.05
CA GLY A 223 -68.86 -5.38 39.39
C GLY A 223 -69.15 -4.03 38.74
N SER A 224 -68.23 -3.46 37.95
CA SER A 224 -68.50 -2.22 37.23
C SER A 224 -69.49 -2.48 36.07
N PRO A 225 -70.46 -1.58 35.83
CA PRO A 225 -71.39 -1.73 34.71
C PRO A 225 -70.66 -1.45 33.38
N LEU A 226 -71.16 -2.03 32.29
CA LEU A 226 -70.72 -1.66 30.94
C LEU A 226 -71.03 -0.17 30.70
N SER A 227 -70.01 0.69 30.68
CA SER A 227 -70.20 2.10 30.36
C SER A 227 -70.28 2.30 28.85
N HIS A 228 -71.33 2.96 28.36
CA HIS A 228 -71.37 3.51 27.02
C HIS A 228 -70.43 4.73 26.96
N ARG A 229 -69.17 4.55 26.57
CA ARG A 229 -68.29 5.66 26.23
C ARG A 229 -67.67 5.42 24.87
#